data_AF-A0A3N5RBL0-F1
#
_entry.id   AF-A0A3N5RBL0-F1
#
_cell.length_a   1.000
_cell.length_b   1.000
_cell.length_c   1.000
_cell.angle_alpha   90.00
_cell.angle_beta   90.00
_cell.angle_gamma   90.00
#
_symmetry.space_group_name_H-M   'P 1'
#
loop_
_entity.id
_entity.type
_entity.pdbx_description
1 polymer ?
#
loop_
_entity_poly.entity_id
_entity_poly.type
_entity_poly.pdbx_seq_one_letter_code
_entity_poly.pdbx_strand_id
1 'polypeptide(L)'
;MPLLWLSLAFLAGVAASSLLHIESQFWLLGSGIASLALLIRMLLNRRFAFTGTRCFLPANFPQPPIPYPLLFLLFFLGAFRFQSSQPSDAHNIISEYAKPEVEVVITGKVLLPPVHHDRTTSLIIYVNQLRLPDGSLVDGVDGHVQATLPAGSSWRYGDLLRLEGVLELPEDGEDFSYRDYLAGQGIYAQMIYPWVSLTAGGKGNPVLLWIYALRERSVETLYRLYPDPEASLLAGILLGVESGIPEKVMDAFRDTG
;
A
#
# COMPACT_ATOMS: atom_id res chain seq x y z
N MET A 1 -6.34 -32.53 -15.33
CA MET A 1 -6.94 -31.20 -15.10
C MET A 1 -5.89 -30.13 -15.36
N PRO A 2 -5.90 -29.43 -16.51
CA PRO A 2 -4.88 -28.45 -16.85
C PRO A 2 -4.83 -27.25 -15.88
N LEU A 3 -5.98 -26.83 -15.36
CA LEU A 3 -6.09 -25.71 -14.40
C LEU A 3 -5.25 -25.90 -13.14
N LEU A 4 -5.15 -27.12 -12.62
CA LEU A 4 -4.37 -27.43 -11.41
C LEU A 4 -2.87 -27.15 -11.61
N TRP A 5 -2.33 -27.50 -12.78
CA TRP A 5 -0.91 -27.28 -13.09
C TRP A 5 -0.58 -25.79 -13.24
N LEU A 6 -1.52 -25.01 -13.78
CA LEU A 6 -1.38 -23.56 -13.90
C LEU A 6 -1.39 -22.87 -12.53
N SER A 7 -2.34 -23.24 -11.66
CA SER A 7 -2.40 -22.67 -10.31
C SER A 7 -1.19 -23.06 -9.46
N LEU A 8 -0.72 -24.31 -9.59
CA LEU A 8 0.44 -24.79 -8.85
C LEU A 8 1.74 -24.11 -9.32
N ALA A 9 1.90 -23.87 -10.62
CA ALA A 9 3.03 -23.11 -11.15
C ALA A 9 3.04 -21.65 -10.68
N PHE A 10 1.86 -21.00 -10.63
CA PHE A 10 1.72 -19.64 -10.11
C PHE A 10 2.07 -19.57 -8.62
N LEU A 11 1.51 -20.48 -7.80
CA LEU A 11 1.79 -20.56 -6.37
C LEU A 11 3.26 -20.89 -6.09
N ALA A 12 3.87 -21.79 -6.88
CA ALA A 12 5.30 -22.06 -6.79
C ALA A 12 6.15 -20.82 -7.10
N GLY A 13 5.72 -19.98 -8.05
CA GLY A 13 6.38 -18.70 -8.36
C GLY A 13 6.34 -17.72 -7.20
N VAL A 14 5.18 -17.58 -6.56
CA VAL A 14 5.02 -16.75 -5.35
C VAL A 14 5.91 -17.27 -4.22
N ALA A 15 5.89 -18.58 -3.94
CA ALA A 15 6.71 -19.20 -2.90
C ALA A 15 8.21 -19.09 -3.18
N ALA A 16 8.64 -19.24 -4.44
CA ALA A 16 10.03 -19.06 -4.83
C ALA A 16 10.47 -17.60 -4.64
N SER A 17 9.63 -16.64 -4.99
CA SER A 17 9.90 -15.21 -4.79
C SER A 17 9.99 -14.82 -3.32
N SER A 18 9.23 -15.47 -2.43
CA SER A 18 9.34 -15.21 -0.99
C SER A 18 10.62 -15.77 -0.36
N LEU A 19 11.21 -16.82 -0.95
CA LEU A 19 12.46 -17.43 -0.47
C LEU A 19 13.71 -16.76 -1.06
N LEU A 20 13.59 -16.22 -2.27
CA LEU A 20 14.69 -15.65 -3.04
C LEU A 20 14.47 -14.14 -3.20
N HIS A 21 15.15 -13.34 -2.36
CA HIS A 21 15.17 -11.87 -2.41
C HIS A 21 15.99 -11.37 -3.62
N ILE A 22 15.57 -11.75 -4.83
CA ILE A 22 16.22 -11.40 -6.10
C ILE A 22 15.56 -10.14 -6.66
N GLU A 23 16.36 -9.21 -7.19
CA GLU A 23 15.87 -7.98 -7.83
C GLU A 23 14.79 -8.25 -8.90
N SER A 24 13.76 -7.39 -8.93
CA SER A 24 12.60 -7.48 -9.82
C SER A 24 12.97 -7.60 -11.32
N GLN A 25 14.15 -7.11 -11.71
CA GLN A 25 14.68 -7.18 -13.08
C GLN A 25 14.90 -8.62 -13.56
N PHE A 26 15.33 -9.54 -12.69
CA PHE A 26 15.55 -10.94 -13.06
C PHE A 26 14.24 -11.67 -13.34
N TRP A 27 13.18 -11.36 -12.60
CA TRP A 27 11.85 -11.91 -12.82
C TRP A 27 11.23 -11.40 -14.14
N LEU A 28 11.45 -10.13 -14.48
CA LEU A 28 11.07 -9.55 -15.76
C LEU A 28 11.80 -10.20 -16.94
N LEU A 29 13.12 -10.37 -16.85
CA LEU A 29 13.92 -11.06 -17.87
C LEU A 29 13.46 -12.51 -18.05
N GLY A 30 13.18 -13.22 -16.97
CA GLY A 30 12.64 -14.59 -17.00
C GLY A 30 11.28 -14.67 -17.69
N SER A 31 10.37 -13.73 -17.40
CA SER A 31 9.07 -13.63 -18.08
C SER A 31 9.22 -13.34 -19.58
N GLY A 32 10.18 -12.47 -19.94
CA GLY A 32 10.51 -12.12 -21.32
C GLY A 32 11.01 -13.35 -22.11
N ILE A 33 11.96 -14.10 -21.55
CA ILE A 33 12.50 -15.33 -22.15
C ILE A 33 11.40 -16.39 -22.33
N ALA A 34 10.55 -16.58 -21.32
CA ALA A 34 9.43 -17.52 -21.40
C ALA A 34 8.40 -17.13 -22.46
N SER A 35 8.08 -15.83 -22.58
CA SER A 35 7.19 -15.31 -23.60
C SER A 35 7.77 -15.48 -25.01
N LEU A 36 9.07 -15.22 -25.19
CA LEU A 36 9.78 -15.42 -26.45
C LEU A 36 9.77 -16.90 -26.86
N ALA A 37 10.02 -17.82 -25.93
CA ALA A 37 9.96 -19.25 -26.16
C ALA A 37 8.55 -19.73 -26.56
N LEU A 38 7.50 -19.14 -25.97
CA LEU A 38 6.11 -19.41 -26.34
C LEU A 38 5.79 -18.87 -27.75
N LEU A 39 6.28 -17.68 -28.08
CA LEU A 39 6.06 -17.02 -29.37
C LEU A 39 6.80 -17.75 -30.50
N ILE A 40 8.04 -18.18 -30.27
CA ILE A 40 8.82 -19.05 -31.16
C ILE A 40 8.06 -20.36 -31.39
N ARG A 41 7.59 -21.04 -30.33
CA ARG A 41 6.79 -22.26 -30.46
C ARG A 41 5.50 -22.04 -31.26
N MET A 42 4.81 -20.93 -31.03
CA MET A 42 3.56 -20.60 -31.73
C MET A 42 3.80 -20.28 -33.22
N LEU A 43 4.90 -19.58 -33.54
CA LEU A 43 5.33 -19.31 -34.91
C LEU A 43 5.76 -20.58 -35.64
N LEU A 44 6.53 -21.45 -35.00
CA LEU A 44 6.92 -22.75 -35.55
C LEU A 44 5.71 -23.64 -35.80
N ASN A 45 4.72 -23.66 -34.89
CA ASN A 45 3.49 -24.43 -35.03
C ASN A 45 2.52 -23.84 -36.09
N ARG A 46 2.59 -22.53 -36.37
CA ARG A 46 1.86 -21.89 -37.48
C ARG A 46 2.56 -22.05 -38.83
N ARG A 47 3.89 -22.03 -38.87
CA ARG A 47 4.72 -22.16 -40.09
C ARG A 47 4.85 -23.60 -40.54
N PHE A 48 4.96 -24.53 -39.60
CA PHE A 48 4.97 -25.96 -39.83
C PHE A 48 3.77 -26.52 -39.07
N ALA A 49 2.81 -27.14 -39.78
CA ALA A 49 1.73 -27.91 -39.17
C ALA A 49 2.30 -29.18 -38.53
N PHE A 50 3.18 -29.00 -37.54
CA PHE A 50 3.86 -30.06 -36.83
C PHE A 50 2.96 -30.47 -35.66
N THR A 51 1.89 -31.19 -35.99
CA THR A 51 0.91 -31.80 -35.08
C THR A 51 1.52 -32.91 -34.20
N GLY A 52 2.82 -32.84 -33.87
CA GLY A 52 3.55 -33.96 -33.31
C GLY A 52 4.93 -33.70 -32.73
N THR A 53 5.34 -32.45 -32.48
CA THR A 53 6.61 -32.20 -31.76
C THR A 53 6.43 -32.40 -30.26
N ARG A 54 6.36 -33.68 -29.88
CA ARG A 54 6.94 -34.21 -28.65
C ARG A 54 8.43 -33.89 -28.66
N CYS A 55 8.78 -32.64 -28.40
CA CYS A 55 10.17 -32.18 -28.50
C CYS A 55 10.93 -32.66 -27.25
N PHE A 56 11.77 -33.68 -27.46
CA PHE A 56 13.07 -33.89 -26.82
C PHE A 56 13.16 -33.65 -25.30
N LEU A 57 12.52 -34.51 -24.51
CA LEU A 57 12.95 -34.82 -23.14
C LEU A 57 12.84 -36.33 -22.89
N PRO A 58 13.72 -36.93 -22.08
CA PRO A 58 13.74 -38.37 -21.82
C PRO A 58 12.38 -38.86 -21.31
N ALA A 59 11.97 -40.04 -21.79
CA ALA A 59 10.65 -40.64 -21.67
C ALA A 59 10.13 -40.89 -20.23
N ASN A 60 10.86 -40.51 -19.18
CA ASN A 60 10.55 -40.79 -17.78
C ASN A 60 9.93 -39.62 -16.99
N PHE A 61 9.70 -38.45 -17.58
CA PHE A 61 9.02 -37.36 -16.90
C PHE A 61 7.52 -37.32 -17.23
N PRO A 62 6.62 -37.19 -16.23
CA PRO A 62 5.19 -37.07 -16.48
C PRO A 62 4.94 -35.82 -17.33
N GLN A 63 4.51 -36.02 -18.57
CA GLN A 63 4.26 -34.92 -19.50
C GLN A 63 2.94 -34.24 -19.11
N PRO A 64 2.95 -32.99 -18.60
CA PRO A 64 1.71 -32.29 -18.33
C PRO A 64 0.98 -32.02 -19.65
N PRO A 65 -0.37 -31.95 -19.65
CA PRO A 65 -1.17 -31.69 -20.85
C PRO A 65 -1.01 -30.26 -21.40
N ILE A 66 -0.05 -29.48 -20.90
CA ILE A 66 0.16 -28.07 -21.15
C ILE A 66 1.61 -27.84 -21.59
N PRO A 67 1.87 -26.94 -22.56
CA PRO A 67 3.23 -26.55 -22.91
C PRO A 67 4.00 -25.98 -21.70
N TYR A 68 5.17 -26.57 -21.38
CA TYR A 68 6.13 -26.06 -20.39
C TYR A 68 6.40 -24.54 -20.42
N PRO A 69 6.55 -23.86 -21.58
CA PRO A 69 6.78 -22.40 -21.57
C PRO A 69 5.62 -21.61 -20.96
N LEU A 70 4.38 -22.12 -21.01
CA LEU A 70 3.24 -21.49 -20.34
C LEU A 70 3.34 -21.62 -18.82
N LEU A 71 3.82 -22.77 -18.31
CA LEU A 71 4.04 -22.98 -16.88
C LEU A 71 5.13 -22.05 -16.34
N PHE A 72 6.26 -21.93 -17.08
CA PHE A 72 7.31 -20.97 -16.72
C PHE A 72 6.82 -19.53 -16.77
N LEU A 73 6.02 -19.15 -17.78
CA LEU A 73 5.44 -17.81 -17.85
C LEU A 73 4.59 -17.50 -16.61
N LEU A 74 3.68 -18.40 -16.20
CA LEU A 74 2.87 -18.20 -14.99
C LEU A 74 3.71 -18.17 -13.71
N PHE A 75 4.78 -18.96 -13.63
CA PHE A 75 5.71 -18.94 -12.51
C PHE A 75 6.41 -17.58 -12.39
N PHE A 76 7.00 -17.07 -13.48
CA PHE A 76 7.67 -15.77 -13.49
C PHE A 76 6.68 -14.61 -13.28
N LEU A 77 5.46 -14.71 -13.82
CA LEU A 77 4.44 -13.68 -13.67
C LEU A 77 3.86 -13.64 -12.25
N GLY A 78 3.73 -14.80 -11.59
CA GLY A 78 3.39 -14.89 -10.17
C GLY A 78 4.45 -14.27 -9.27
N ALA A 79 5.72 -14.60 -9.51
CA ALA A 79 6.85 -14.00 -8.79
C ALA A 79 6.94 -12.48 -9.03
N PHE A 80 6.83 -12.03 -10.28
CA PHE A 80 6.87 -10.59 -10.62
C PHE A 80 5.73 -9.81 -9.96
N ARG A 81 4.50 -10.36 -9.97
CA ARG A 81 3.35 -9.73 -9.31
C ARG A 81 3.59 -9.63 -7.81
N PHE A 82 4.09 -10.69 -7.18
CA PHE A 82 4.39 -10.70 -5.75
C PHE A 82 5.48 -9.68 -5.41
N GLN A 83 6.59 -9.68 -6.13
CA GLN A 83 7.69 -8.73 -5.93
C GLN A 83 7.28 -7.27 -6.19
N SER A 84 6.37 -7.03 -7.15
CA SER A 84 5.82 -5.69 -7.42
C SER A 84 4.79 -5.23 -6.38
N SER A 85 4.20 -6.18 -5.65
CA SER A 85 3.25 -5.90 -4.57
C SER A 85 3.95 -5.77 -3.22
N GLN A 86 5.19 -6.26 -3.11
CA GLN A 86 6.01 -5.92 -1.96
C GLN A 86 6.32 -4.43 -2.01
N PRO A 87 6.16 -3.72 -0.87
CA PRO A 87 6.61 -2.34 -0.78
C PRO A 87 8.09 -2.31 -1.19
N SER A 88 8.45 -1.41 -2.11
CA SER A 88 9.84 -1.39 -2.57
C SER A 88 10.75 -1.09 -1.38
N ASP A 89 11.68 -1.99 -1.07
CA ASP A 89 12.83 -1.78 -0.18
C ASP A 89 13.79 -0.68 -0.70
N ALA A 90 13.31 0.23 -1.57
CA ALA A 90 14.00 1.43 -1.94
C ALA A 90 14.13 2.29 -0.69
N HIS A 91 15.18 1.99 0.10
CA HIS A 91 15.68 2.72 1.25
C HIS A 91 14.65 3.68 1.81
N ASN A 92 13.76 3.19 2.68
CA ASN A 92 12.93 4.07 3.47
C ASN A 92 13.85 4.78 4.46
N ILE A 93 14.51 5.82 3.97
CA ILE A 93 15.43 6.70 4.69
C ILE A 93 14.76 7.16 6.01
N ILE A 94 13.43 7.34 5.98
CA ILE A 94 12.60 7.66 7.13
C ILE A 94 12.71 6.60 8.25
N SER A 95 12.67 5.31 7.92
CA SER A 95 12.76 4.22 8.91
C SER A 95 14.14 4.12 9.55
N GLU A 96 15.21 4.49 8.84
CA GLU A 96 16.57 4.55 9.42
C GLU A 96 16.72 5.66 10.47
N TYR A 97 15.93 6.72 10.31
CA TYR A 97 15.86 7.84 11.26
C TYR A 97 14.80 7.66 12.34
N ALA A 98 13.97 6.60 12.28
CA ALA A 98 13.01 6.26 13.30
C ALA A 98 13.72 5.63 14.51
N LYS A 99 14.35 6.49 15.31
CA LYS A 99 15.06 6.10 16.53
C LYS A 99 14.26 6.59 17.74
N PRO A 100 13.99 5.73 18.73
CA PRO A 100 13.46 6.18 20.00
C PRO A 100 14.37 7.30 20.54
N GLU A 101 13.77 8.36 21.08
CA GLU A 101 14.46 9.48 21.77
C GLU A 101 15.13 10.55 20.88
N VAL A 102 15.05 10.48 19.55
CA VAL A 102 15.58 11.54 18.67
C VAL A 102 14.45 12.43 18.15
N GLU A 103 14.41 13.68 18.59
CA GLU A 103 13.51 14.69 18.02
C GLU A 103 13.97 15.09 16.62
N VAL A 104 13.09 14.94 15.64
CA VAL A 104 13.32 15.35 14.25
C VAL A 104 12.26 16.35 13.82
N VAL A 105 12.63 17.22 12.90
CA VAL A 105 11.71 18.17 12.28
C VAL A 105 11.46 17.74 10.86
N ILE A 106 10.22 17.37 10.55
CA ILE A 106 9.80 17.00 9.20
C ILE A 106 8.91 18.08 8.62
N THR A 107 9.16 18.41 7.35
CA THR A 107 8.29 19.30 6.57
C THR A 107 7.70 18.49 5.43
N GLY A 108 6.38 18.51 5.34
CA GLY A 108 5.65 17.66 4.43
C GLY A 108 4.27 18.18 4.12
N LYS A 109 3.62 17.54 3.16
CA LYS A 109 2.27 17.87 2.72
C LYS A 109 1.28 16.81 3.17
N VAL A 110 0.11 17.24 3.63
CA VAL A 110 -1.00 16.35 3.97
C VAL A 110 -1.51 15.66 2.70
N LEU A 111 -1.37 14.34 2.66
CA LEU A 111 -1.68 13.50 1.49
C LEU A 111 -3.16 13.10 1.43
N LEU A 112 -3.77 12.90 2.60
CA LEU A 112 -5.17 12.49 2.76
C LEU A 112 -5.87 13.40 3.76
N PRO A 113 -7.20 13.60 3.66
CA PRO A 113 -7.96 14.28 4.71
C PRO A 113 -7.70 13.64 6.08
N PRO A 114 -7.63 14.43 7.17
CA PRO A 114 -7.51 13.86 8.51
C PRO A 114 -8.63 12.89 8.81
N VAL A 115 -8.28 11.79 9.46
CA VAL A 115 -9.26 10.87 10.04
C VAL A 115 -9.39 11.24 11.51
N HIS A 116 -10.58 11.70 11.88
CA HIS A 116 -10.90 12.04 13.26
C HIS A 116 -11.37 10.79 14.00
N HIS A 117 -10.81 10.52 15.17
CA HIS A 117 -11.33 9.55 16.12
C HIS A 117 -11.82 10.30 17.36
N ASP A 118 -12.48 9.61 18.29
CA ASP A 118 -13.08 10.23 19.47
C ASP A 118 -12.08 11.06 20.30
N ARG A 119 -10.80 10.65 20.34
CA ARG A 119 -9.75 11.29 21.15
C ARG A 119 -8.51 11.73 20.36
N THR A 120 -8.36 11.24 19.14
CA THR A 120 -7.16 11.46 18.33
C THR A 120 -7.53 11.87 16.91
N THR A 121 -6.58 12.45 16.19
CA THR A 121 -6.72 12.75 14.77
C THR A 121 -5.48 12.24 14.07
N SER A 122 -5.68 11.31 13.13
CA SER A 122 -4.61 10.69 12.36
C SER A 122 -4.42 11.44 11.05
N LEU A 123 -3.18 11.82 10.76
CA LEU A 123 -2.75 12.49 9.55
C LEU A 123 -1.75 11.62 8.81
N ILE A 124 -1.87 11.54 7.48
CA ILE A 124 -0.84 10.94 6.63
C ILE A 124 -0.15 12.06 5.88
N ILE A 125 1.16 12.18 6.11
CA ILE A 125 1.97 13.29 5.62
C ILE A 125 3.05 12.73 4.71
N TYR A 126 3.09 13.24 3.48
CA TYR A 126 4.20 13.00 2.58
C TYR A 126 5.35 13.92 2.97
N VAL A 127 6.46 13.33 3.37
CA VAL A 127 7.65 14.07 3.79
C VAL A 127 8.38 14.53 2.54
N ASN A 128 8.85 15.78 2.53
CA ASN A 128 9.71 16.31 1.47
C ASN A 128 11.11 16.59 2.00
N GLN A 129 11.18 17.06 3.25
CA GLN A 129 12.41 17.49 3.91
C GLN A 129 12.42 16.98 5.34
N LEU A 130 13.56 16.43 5.75
CA LEU A 130 13.82 16.00 7.10
C LEU A 130 15.02 16.76 7.64
N ARG A 131 14.85 17.40 8.80
CA ARG A 131 15.92 18.07 9.52
C ARG A 131 16.23 17.31 10.80
N LEU A 132 17.47 16.85 10.88
CA LEU A 132 17.99 16.14 12.04
C LEU A 132 18.45 17.12 13.15
N PRO A 133 18.56 16.66 14.40
CA PRO A 133 19.03 17.49 15.52
C PRO A 133 20.45 18.02 15.36
N ASP A 134 21.29 17.37 14.55
CA ASP A 134 22.64 17.82 14.19
C ASP A 134 22.65 19.04 13.24
N GLY A 135 21.47 19.46 12.77
CA GLY A 135 21.30 20.55 11.80
C GLY A 135 21.42 20.12 10.34
N SER A 136 21.67 18.83 10.08
CA SER A 136 21.70 18.27 8.73
C SER A 136 20.32 18.30 8.10
N LEU A 137 20.25 18.79 6.86
CA LEU A 137 19.06 18.79 6.03
C LEU A 137 19.16 17.66 5.03
N VAL A 138 18.22 16.72 5.10
CA VAL A 138 18.04 15.68 4.10
C VAL A 138 16.87 16.10 3.21
N ASP A 139 17.21 16.59 2.02
CA ASP A 139 16.25 16.97 0.99
C ASP A 139 15.93 15.76 0.10
N GLY A 140 14.65 15.59 -0.26
CA GLY A 140 14.22 14.52 -1.18
C GLY A 140 13.95 13.18 -0.50
N VAL A 141 13.52 13.20 0.77
CA VAL A 141 13.10 12.00 1.48
C VAL A 141 11.71 11.60 1.00
N ASP A 142 11.62 10.65 0.09
CA ASP A 142 10.34 10.11 -0.39
C ASP A 142 9.78 9.10 0.62
N GLY A 143 8.73 9.49 1.34
CA GLY A 143 7.98 8.54 2.16
C GLY A 143 6.83 9.17 2.95
N HIS A 144 5.96 8.30 3.46
CA HIS A 144 4.80 8.70 4.25
C HIS A 144 5.05 8.48 5.74
N VAL A 145 4.62 9.45 6.54
CA VAL A 145 4.63 9.38 8.01
C VAL A 145 3.21 9.56 8.51
N GLN A 146 2.80 8.71 9.45
CA GLN A 146 1.54 8.88 10.17
C GLN A 146 1.77 9.76 11.40
N ALA A 147 1.09 10.90 11.48
CA ALA A 147 1.10 11.75 12.67
C ALA A 147 -0.22 11.64 13.42
N THR A 148 -0.16 11.25 14.70
CA THR A 148 -1.32 11.13 15.58
C THR A 148 -1.37 12.35 16.50
N LEU A 149 -2.40 13.17 16.35
CA LEU A 149 -2.61 14.40 17.12
C LEU A 149 -3.76 14.24 18.12
N PRO A 150 -3.86 15.13 19.13
CA PRO A 150 -5.05 15.21 19.96
C PRO A 150 -6.27 15.62 19.12
N ALA A 151 -7.46 15.21 19.56
CA ALA A 151 -8.72 15.66 18.95
C ALA A 151 -8.81 17.20 18.93
N GLY A 152 -9.48 17.73 17.90
CA GLY A 152 -9.70 19.18 17.73
C GLY A 152 -8.72 19.90 16.79
N SER A 153 -7.79 19.16 16.16
CA SER A 153 -6.93 19.72 15.12
C SER A 153 -7.67 19.83 13.78
N SER A 154 -7.59 20.99 13.11
CA SER A 154 -8.37 21.32 11.89
C SER A 154 -7.48 21.45 10.64
N TRP A 155 -6.74 20.38 10.34
CA TRP A 155 -5.87 20.33 9.17
C TRP A 155 -6.62 19.90 7.92
N ARG A 156 -6.14 20.30 6.73
CA ARG A 156 -6.83 19.98 5.47
C ARG A 156 -5.90 19.32 4.48
N TYR A 157 -6.50 18.59 3.54
CA TYR A 157 -5.79 18.03 2.42
C TYR A 157 -5.01 19.12 1.67
N GLY A 158 -3.71 18.85 1.46
CA GLY A 158 -2.82 19.74 0.72
C GLY A 158 -2.20 20.87 1.52
N ASP A 159 -2.43 20.93 2.84
CA ASP A 159 -1.67 21.80 3.72
C ASP A 159 -0.22 21.31 3.85
N LEU A 160 0.71 22.26 3.81
CA LEU A 160 2.13 22.05 4.07
C LEU A 160 2.38 22.29 5.56
N LEU A 161 2.70 21.22 6.28
CA LEU A 161 2.88 21.22 7.72
C LEU A 161 4.36 20.99 8.05
N ARG A 162 4.79 21.62 9.13
CA ARG A 162 6.06 21.35 9.80
C ARG A 162 5.76 20.69 11.14
N LEU A 163 6.20 19.45 11.30
CA LEU A 163 6.05 18.67 12.52
C LEU A 163 7.39 18.55 13.23
N GLU A 164 7.37 18.75 14.54
CA GLU A 164 8.53 18.54 15.42
C GLU A 164 8.15 17.49 16.46
N GLY A 165 8.93 16.42 16.55
CA GLY A 165 8.66 15.34 17.50
C GLY A 165 9.57 14.15 17.28
N VAL A 166 9.33 13.09 18.05
CA VAL A 166 10.08 11.84 17.94
C VAL A 166 9.47 11.00 16.82
N LEU A 167 10.34 10.52 15.93
CA LEU A 167 9.96 9.60 14.86
C LEU A 167 10.15 8.17 15.34
N GLU A 168 9.06 7.41 15.36
CA GLU A 168 9.04 6.06 15.91
C GLU A 168 8.61 5.05 14.84
N LEU A 169 9.06 3.80 15.00
CA LEU A 169 8.56 2.69 14.21
C LEU A 169 7.18 2.27 14.73
N PRO A 170 6.21 1.96 13.86
CA PRO A 170 4.95 1.38 14.29
C PRO A 170 5.20 0.08 15.06
N GLU A 171 4.51 -0.06 16.19
CA GLU A 171 4.51 -1.27 16.99
C GLU A 171 3.66 -2.35 16.30
N ASP A 172 4.08 -3.60 16.44
CA ASP A 172 3.29 -4.75 16.01
C ASP A 172 2.27 -5.09 17.09
N GLY A 173 1.02 -5.34 16.71
CA GLY A 173 0.01 -5.86 17.62
C GLY A 173 0.21 -7.35 17.89
N GLU A 174 -0.36 -7.86 18.99
CA GLU A 174 -0.22 -9.27 19.39
C GLU A 174 -0.78 -10.25 18.36
N ASP A 175 -1.97 -9.96 17.80
CA ASP A 175 -2.65 -10.81 16.81
C ASP A 175 -2.54 -10.26 15.36
N PHE A 176 -2.08 -9.01 15.20
CA PHE A 176 -2.05 -8.31 13.92
C PHE A 176 -0.81 -7.44 13.78
N SER A 177 -0.04 -7.66 12.72
CA SER A 177 1.11 -6.83 12.36
C SER A 177 0.64 -5.49 11.78
N TYR A 178 0.45 -4.50 12.66
CA TYR A 178 0.08 -3.15 12.26
C TYR A 178 1.17 -2.48 11.42
N ARG A 179 2.44 -2.82 11.65
CA ARG A 179 3.56 -2.37 10.83
C ARG A 179 3.43 -2.84 9.38
N ASP A 180 3.14 -4.12 9.15
CA ASP A 180 3.04 -4.65 7.78
C ASP A 180 1.85 -4.03 7.03
N TYR A 181 0.76 -3.76 7.75
CA TYR A 181 -0.38 -3.03 7.21
C TYR A 181 -0.02 -1.61 6.76
N LEU A 182 0.70 -0.86 7.61
CA LEU A 182 1.17 0.48 7.27
C LEU A 182 2.23 0.48 6.15
N ALA A 183 3.13 -0.50 6.16
CA ALA A 183 4.12 -0.69 5.11
C ALA A 183 3.45 -0.94 3.75
N GLY A 184 2.34 -1.68 3.72
CA GLY A 184 1.50 -1.84 2.53
C GLY A 184 0.89 -0.54 2.00
N GLN A 185 0.76 0.48 2.85
CA GLN A 185 0.34 1.84 2.48
C GLN A 185 1.52 2.79 2.21
N GLY A 186 2.76 2.29 2.27
CA GLY A 186 3.99 3.07 2.15
C GLY A 186 4.26 3.97 3.35
N ILE A 187 3.66 3.67 4.51
CA ILE A 187 3.88 4.37 5.78
C ILE A 187 4.86 3.54 6.61
N TYR A 188 6.04 4.08 6.90
CA TYR A 188 7.11 3.33 7.56
C TYR A 188 7.51 3.89 8.92
N ALA A 189 6.96 5.04 9.29
CA ALA A 189 7.18 5.66 10.57
C ALA A 189 5.94 6.42 11.03
N GLN A 190 5.87 6.61 12.35
CA GLN A 190 4.80 7.34 13.00
C GLN A 190 5.37 8.40 13.96
N MET A 191 4.58 9.43 14.22
CA MET A 191 4.82 10.44 15.25
C MET A 191 3.60 10.54 16.15
N ILE A 192 3.82 10.39 17.45
CA ILE A 192 2.76 10.48 18.45
C ILE A 192 2.83 11.85 19.12
N TYR A 193 1.74 12.61 19.01
CA TYR A 193 1.61 13.97 19.55
C TYR A 193 2.74 14.95 19.18
N PRO A 194 3.15 15.05 17.90
CA PRO A 194 4.15 16.04 17.51
C PRO A 194 3.61 17.47 17.63
N TRP A 195 4.52 18.42 17.78
CA TRP A 195 4.20 19.84 17.61
C TRP A 195 4.01 20.16 16.13
N VAL A 196 2.85 20.69 15.76
CA VAL A 196 2.51 20.94 14.34
C VAL A 196 2.30 22.42 14.08
N SER A 197 2.94 22.91 13.04
CA SER A 197 2.81 24.28 12.56
C SER A 197 2.48 24.32 11.07
N LEU A 198 1.60 25.23 10.67
CA LEU A 198 1.23 25.44 9.27
C LEU A 198 2.29 26.30 8.58
N THR A 199 2.94 25.75 7.57
CA THR A 199 3.91 26.49 6.74
C THR A 199 3.20 27.17 5.58
N ALA A 200 2.29 26.46 4.89
CA ALA A 200 1.49 27.02 3.80
C ALA A 200 0.23 26.17 3.56
N GLY A 201 -0.93 26.79 3.38
CA GLY A 201 -2.17 26.07 3.11
C GLY A 201 -2.45 25.81 1.64
N GLY A 202 -3.27 24.79 1.34
CA GLY A 202 -3.95 24.67 0.04
C GLY A 202 -3.08 24.39 -1.18
N LYS A 203 -1.88 23.82 -1.01
CA LYS A 203 -1.01 23.35 -2.12
C LYS A 203 -1.41 21.97 -2.67
N GLY A 204 -2.66 21.57 -2.46
CA GLY A 204 -3.27 20.34 -2.94
C GLY A 204 -3.65 20.38 -4.42
N ASN A 205 -4.04 19.24 -4.98
CA ASN A 205 -4.72 19.24 -6.28
C ASN A 205 -6.09 19.96 -6.12
N PRO A 206 -6.40 20.99 -6.92
CA PRO A 206 -7.64 21.76 -6.78
C PRO A 206 -8.90 20.92 -6.97
N VAL A 207 -8.86 19.88 -7.81
CA VAL A 207 -9.99 18.96 -8.03
C VAL A 207 -10.25 18.14 -6.76
N LEU A 208 -9.20 17.58 -6.17
CA LEU A 208 -9.32 16.82 -4.92
C LEU A 208 -9.77 17.71 -3.77
N LEU A 209 -9.29 18.95 -3.72
CA LEU A 209 -9.72 19.93 -2.72
C LEU A 209 -11.23 20.21 -2.80
N TRP A 210 -11.77 20.33 -4.02
CA TRP A 210 -13.21 20.47 -4.23
C TRP A 210 -14.00 19.21 -3.83
N ILE A 211 -13.52 18.02 -4.21
CA ILE A 211 -14.15 16.73 -3.84
C ILE A 211 -14.19 16.58 -2.32
N TYR A 212 -13.09 16.85 -1.62
CA TYR A 212 -13.05 16.76 -0.17
C TYR A 212 -13.92 17.81 0.51
N ALA A 213 -13.99 19.04 -0.02
CA ALA A 213 -14.93 20.04 0.47
C ALA A 213 -16.39 19.63 0.28
N LEU A 214 -16.72 18.96 -0.84
CA LEU A 214 -18.06 18.41 -1.07
C LEU A 214 -18.37 17.26 -0.12
N ARG A 215 -17.41 16.36 0.12
CA ARG A 215 -17.53 15.27 1.11
C ARG A 215 -17.82 15.84 2.49
N GLU A 216 -17.04 16.80 2.96
CA GLU A 216 -17.18 17.43 4.28
C GLU A 216 -18.55 18.11 4.46
N ARG A 217 -19.01 18.85 3.45
CA ARG A 217 -20.37 19.44 3.45
C ARG A 217 -21.48 18.39 3.47
N SER A 218 -21.27 17.27 2.78
CA SER A 218 -22.24 16.17 2.73
C SER A 218 -22.36 15.50 4.09
N VAL A 219 -21.22 15.28 4.78
CA VAL A 219 -21.20 14.80 6.17
C VAL A 219 -21.96 15.77 7.06
N GLU A 220 -21.61 17.06 7.05
CA GLU A 220 -22.27 18.08 7.89
C GLU A 220 -23.78 18.15 7.64
N THR A 221 -24.20 18.03 6.38
CA THR A 221 -25.63 18.01 6.01
C THR A 221 -26.34 16.79 6.59
N LEU A 222 -25.68 15.63 6.59
CA LEU A 222 -26.26 14.39 7.09
C LEU A 222 -26.48 14.44 8.62
N TYR A 223 -25.49 14.93 9.37
CA TYR A 223 -25.60 15.17 10.82
C TYR A 223 -26.62 16.25 11.19
N ARG A 224 -27.01 17.12 10.24
CA ARG A 224 -28.12 18.08 10.44
C ARG A 224 -29.49 17.47 10.17
N LEU A 225 -29.58 16.50 9.26
CA LEU A 225 -30.84 15.89 8.83
C LEU A 225 -31.26 14.72 9.72
N TYR A 226 -30.29 13.99 10.27
CA TYR A 226 -30.52 12.80 11.07
C TYR A 226 -29.83 12.93 12.44
N PRO A 227 -30.43 12.39 13.51
CA PRO A 227 -29.73 12.21 14.77
C PRO A 227 -28.67 11.11 14.67
N ASP A 228 -27.75 11.07 15.64
CA ASP A 228 -26.89 9.90 15.86
C ASP A 228 -27.71 8.78 16.52
N PRO A 229 -27.53 7.51 16.12
CA PRO A 229 -26.44 6.94 15.30
C PRO A 229 -26.68 6.88 13.79
N GLU A 230 -27.87 7.22 13.29
CA GLU A 230 -28.23 7.04 11.88
C GLU A 230 -27.39 7.92 10.95
N ALA A 231 -27.06 9.15 11.38
CA ALA A 231 -26.18 10.05 10.64
C ALA A 231 -24.78 9.44 10.44
N SER A 232 -24.14 8.97 11.51
CA SER A 232 -22.82 8.31 11.43
C SER A 232 -22.85 7.07 10.54
N LEU A 233 -23.88 6.24 10.64
CA LEU A 233 -24.01 5.05 9.82
C LEU A 233 -24.13 5.39 8.32
N LEU A 234 -25.00 6.35 7.98
CA LEU A 234 -25.15 6.81 6.60
C LEU A 234 -23.87 7.49 6.08
N ALA A 235 -23.13 8.20 6.93
CA ALA A 235 -21.83 8.79 6.57
C ALA A 235 -20.80 7.71 6.25
N GLY A 236 -20.77 6.63 7.03
CA GLY A 236 -19.96 5.44 6.76
C GLY A 236 -20.29 4.82 5.41
N ILE A 237 -21.56 4.52 5.16
CA ILE A 237 -22.01 3.82 3.94
C ILE A 237 -21.85 4.68 2.68
N LEU A 238 -22.26 5.95 2.72
CA LEU A 238 -22.31 6.80 1.52
C LEU A 238 -20.99 7.52 1.23
N LEU A 239 -20.24 7.87 2.27
CA LEU A 239 -19.06 8.75 2.17
C LEU A 239 -17.77 8.09 2.67
N GLY A 240 -17.83 6.83 3.11
CA GLY A 240 -16.69 6.10 3.66
C GLY A 240 -16.13 6.74 4.92
N VAL A 241 -16.98 7.37 5.73
CA VAL A 241 -16.58 8.05 6.98
C VAL A 241 -16.93 7.14 8.15
N GLU A 242 -15.97 6.32 8.57
CA GLU A 242 -16.14 5.38 9.69
C GLU A 242 -16.00 6.05 11.06
N SER A 243 -15.46 7.26 11.09
CA SER A 243 -15.32 8.07 12.30
C SER A 243 -16.68 8.49 12.85
N GLY A 244 -16.98 8.13 14.10
CA GLY A 244 -18.19 8.53 14.82
C GLY A 244 -19.33 7.51 14.82
N ILE A 245 -19.14 6.32 14.23
CA ILE A 245 -20.10 5.22 14.37
C ILE A 245 -20.00 4.67 15.81
N PRO A 246 -21.09 4.66 16.60
CA PRO A 246 -21.03 4.14 17.96
C PRO A 246 -20.61 2.66 17.99
N GLU A 247 -19.80 2.30 18.98
CA GLU A 247 -19.24 0.95 19.14
C GLU A 247 -20.32 -0.14 19.06
N LYS A 248 -21.47 0.08 19.71
CA LYS A 248 -22.62 -0.83 19.66
C LYS A 248 -23.16 -1.10 18.25
N VAL A 249 -23.10 -0.11 17.35
CA VAL A 249 -23.54 -0.25 15.95
C VAL A 249 -22.47 -1.00 15.14
N MET A 250 -21.19 -0.71 15.41
CA MET A 250 -20.08 -1.43 14.80
C MET A 250 -20.07 -2.92 15.19
N ASP A 251 -20.34 -3.22 16.45
CA ASP A 251 -20.44 -4.58 16.97
C ASP A 251 -21.62 -5.33 16.33
N ALA A 252 -22.78 -4.67 16.22
CA ALA A 252 -23.92 -5.24 15.51
C ALA A 252 -23.60 -5.56 14.05
N PHE A 253 -22.82 -4.72 13.35
CA PHE A 253 -22.35 -5.00 11.99
C PHE A 253 -21.41 -6.22 11.94
N ARG A 254 -20.43 -6.28 12.85
CA ARG A 254 -19.48 -7.40 12.96
C ARG A 254 -20.20 -8.73 13.24
N ASP A 255 -21.26 -8.69 14.06
CA ASP A 255 -22.06 -9.86 14.38
C ASP A 255 -22.91 -10.36 13.20
N THR A 256 -23.33 -9.44 12.31
CA THR A 256 -24.20 -9.77 11.17
C THR A 256 -23.47 -10.12 9.87
N GLY A 257 -22.20 -9.73 9.73
CA GLY A 257 -21.34 -10.08 8.59
C GLY A 257 -21.39 -9.11 7.42
#